data_AF-A9PE60-F1
#
_entry.id   AF-A9PE60-F1
#
_cell.length_a   1.000
_cell.length_b   1.000
_cell.length_c   1.000
_cell.angle_alpha   90.00
_cell.angle_beta   90.00
_cell.angle_gamma   90.00
#
_symmetry.space_group_name_H-M   'P 1'
#
loop_
_entity.id
_entity.type
_entity.pdbx_description
1 polymer ?
#
loop_
_entity_poly.entity_id
_entity_poly.type
_entity_poly.pdbx_seq_one_letter_code
_entity_poly.pdbx_strand_id
1 'polypeptide(L)'
;MRKRSCKWRKMKRPKLSSIRNNPRSTARVSMRKKLHQLHKIIPGCEVMDNMETLFQMTANYIFALQLKASFLQSLCVFYDV
;
A
#
# COMPACT_ATOMS: atom_id res chain seq x y z
N MET A 1 66.33 5.06 8.35
CA MET A 1 65.20 4.14 8.17
C MET A 1 64.34 4.09 9.44
N ARG A 2 63.14 4.68 9.45
CA ARG A 2 62.19 4.58 10.58
C ARG A 2 60.87 3.99 10.08
N LYS A 3 60.40 2.97 10.80
CA LYS A 3 59.35 2.02 10.41
C LYS A 3 57.96 2.68 10.39
N ARG A 4 57.17 2.24 9.40
CA ARG A 4 55.75 2.56 9.13
C ARG A 4 54.88 2.29 10.37
N SER A 5 54.04 3.25 10.76
CA SER A 5 52.97 3.02 11.74
C SER A 5 51.62 3.27 11.08
N CYS A 6 51.00 2.20 10.57
CA CYS A 6 49.62 2.22 10.09
C CYS A 6 48.69 2.17 11.30
N LYS A 7 48.20 3.34 11.77
CA LYS A 7 47.12 3.43 12.75
C LYS A 7 45.80 3.02 12.08
N TRP A 8 45.47 1.74 12.15
CA TRP A 8 44.15 1.24 11.78
C TRP A 8 43.12 1.79 12.77
N ARG A 9 42.35 2.80 12.34
CA ARG A 9 41.15 3.24 13.04
C ARG A 9 40.19 2.06 13.10
N LYS A 10 39.88 1.59 14.30
CA LYS A 10 38.80 0.62 14.54
C LYS A 10 37.48 1.25 14.08
N MET A 11 37.08 1.02 12.83
CA MET A 11 35.71 1.27 12.38
C MET A 11 34.79 0.41 13.25
N LYS A 12 34.06 1.05 14.16
CA LYS A 12 32.95 0.42 14.89
C LYS A 12 31.95 -0.03 13.82
N ARG A 13 31.90 -1.33 13.53
CA ARG A 13 30.83 -1.91 12.72
C ARG A 13 29.49 -1.53 13.37
N PRO A 14 28.54 -0.91 12.65
CA PRO A 14 27.21 -0.73 13.20
C PRO A 14 26.67 -2.12 13.51
N LYS A 15 26.32 -2.35 14.78
CA LYS A 15 25.59 -3.55 15.18
C LYS A 15 24.27 -3.50 14.41
N LEU A 16 24.13 -4.34 13.39
CA LEU A 16 22.83 -4.69 12.82
C LEU A 16 22.04 -5.28 13.98
N SER A 17 21.25 -4.44 14.65
CA SER A 17 20.23 -4.91 15.57
C SER A 17 19.34 -5.83 14.76
N SER A 18 19.40 -7.12 15.06
CA SER A 18 18.48 -8.11 14.53
C SER A 18 17.07 -7.59 14.82
N ILE A 19 16.44 -7.02 13.78
CA ILE A 19 15.06 -6.60 13.83
C ILE A 19 14.30 -7.89 14.03
N ARG A 20 13.94 -8.17 15.29
CA ARG A 20 13.05 -9.26 15.65
C ARG A 20 11.71 -8.90 14.99
N ASN A 21 11.53 -9.36 13.75
CA ASN A 21 10.36 -9.13 12.94
C ASN A 21 9.17 -9.73 13.67
N ASN A 22 8.52 -8.95 14.52
CA ASN A 22 7.31 -9.38 15.19
C ASN A 22 6.22 -9.48 14.12
N PRO A 23 5.73 -10.69 13.76
CA PRO A 23 4.81 -10.87 12.64
C PRO A 23 3.49 -10.09 12.83
N ARG A 24 3.12 -9.78 14.08
CA ARG A 24 1.96 -8.92 14.38
C ARG A 24 2.18 -7.46 13.96
N SER A 25 3.41 -6.96 14.08
CA SER A 25 3.76 -5.60 13.67
C SER A 25 3.78 -5.47 12.14
N THR A 26 4.38 -6.45 11.45
CA THR A 26 4.44 -6.45 9.98
C THR A 26 3.05 -6.60 9.35
N ALA A 27 2.17 -7.42 9.92
CA ALA A 27 0.78 -7.55 9.46
C ALA A 27 -0.01 -6.24 9.60
N ARG A 28 0.12 -5.53 10.74
CA ARG A 28 -0.55 -4.23 10.95
C ARG A 28 -0.05 -3.16 9.98
N VAL A 29 1.26 -3.12 9.71
CA VAL A 29 1.84 -2.20 8.73
C VAL A 29 1.36 -2.52 7.32
N SER A 30 1.31 -3.81 6.95
CA SER A 30 0.79 -4.26 5.66
C SER A 30 -0.68 -3.88 5.46
N MET A 31 -1.51 -4.12 6.48
CA MET A 31 -2.93 -3.76 6.46
C MET A 31 -3.13 -2.24 6.29
N ARG A 32 -2.39 -1.41 7.03
CA ARG A 32 -2.44 0.05 6.86
C ARG A 32 -2.04 0.49 5.46
N LYS A 33 -1.02 -0.13 4.85
CA LYS A 33 -0.62 0.16 3.46
C LYS A 33 -1.74 -0.17 2.49
N LYS A 34 -2.39 -1.33 2.63
CA LYS A 34 -3.52 -1.74 1.78
C LYS A 34 -4.72 -0.80 1.91
N LEU A 35 -5.06 -0.39 3.13
CA LEU A 35 -6.13 0.58 3.36
C LEU A 35 -5.81 1.94 2.75
N HIS A 36 -4.58 2.43 2.90
CA HIS A 36 -4.15 3.67 2.28
C HIS A 36 -4.18 3.60 0.74
N GLN A 37 -3.87 2.44 0.15
CA GLN A 37 -4.06 2.22 -1.28
C GLN A 37 -5.53 2.26 -1.68
N LEU A 38 -6.41 1.64 -0.89
CA LEU A 38 -7.86 1.64 -1.13
C LEU A 38 -8.44 3.06 -1.13
N HIS A 39 -8.03 3.90 -0.18
CA HIS A 39 -8.40 5.31 -0.13
C HIS A 39 -8.04 6.09 -1.40
N LYS A 40 -6.92 5.75 -2.05
CA LYS A 40 -6.49 6.43 -3.28
C LYS A 40 -7.27 6.01 -4.52
N ILE A 41 -7.82 4.80 -4.51
CA ILE A 41 -8.55 4.24 -5.66
C ILE A 41 -10.01 4.72 -5.65
N ILE A 42 -10.60 4.87 -4.47
CA ILE A 42 -12.00 5.23 -4.32
C ILE A 42 -12.15 6.75 -4.27
N PRO A 43 -12.78 7.37 -5.29
CA PRO A 43 -12.98 8.81 -5.29
C PRO A 43 -13.85 9.26 -4.11
N GLY A 44 -13.48 10.38 -3.48
CA GLY A 44 -14.22 10.96 -2.35
C GLY A 44 -13.90 10.36 -0.97
N CYS A 45 -12.92 9.45 -0.87
CA CYS A 45 -12.58 8.77 0.38
C CYS A 45 -11.36 9.37 1.12
N GLU A 46 -10.82 10.52 0.70
CA GLU A 46 -9.50 11.02 1.13
C GLU A 46 -9.38 11.34 2.63
N VAL A 47 -10.50 11.54 3.34
CA VAL A 47 -10.53 12.04 4.73
C VAL A 47 -11.20 11.05 5.71
N MET A 48 -11.57 9.84 5.27
CA MET A 48 -12.34 8.94 6.13
C MET A 48 -11.46 8.07 7.04
N ASP A 49 -11.49 8.34 8.34
CA ASP A 49 -10.81 7.51 9.36
C ASP A 49 -11.60 6.24 9.75
N ASN A 50 -12.87 6.12 9.35
CA ASN A 50 -13.70 4.97 9.68
C ASN A 50 -13.61 3.86 8.59
N MET A 51 -13.18 2.66 9.01
CA MET A 51 -13.04 1.51 8.12
C MET A 51 -14.38 0.97 7.62
N GLU A 52 -15.42 1.02 8.43
CA GLU A 52 -16.73 0.47 8.05
C GLU A 52 -17.33 1.26 6.87
N THR A 53 -17.24 2.60 6.94
CA THR A 53 -17.65 3.47 5.85
C THR A 53 -16.79 3.30 4.61
N LEU A 54 -15.48 3.07 4.77
CA LEU A 54 -14.58 2.79 3.64
C LEU A 54 -15.01 1.53 2.90
N PHE A 55 -15.30 0.43 3.61
CA PHE A 55 -15.76 -0.81 2.98
C PHE A 55 -17.12 -0.65 2.31
N GLN A 56 -18.06 0.06 2.94
CA GLN A 56 -19.36 0.33 2.32
C GLN A 56 -19.22 1.17 1.04
N MET A 57 -18.40 2.22 1.07
CA MET A 57 -18.11 3.03 -0.13
C MET A 57 -17.43 2.20 -1.21
N THR A 58 -16.51 1.31 -0.83
CA THR A 58 -15.87 0.36 -1.75
C THR A 58 -16.91 -0.51 -2.46
N ALA A 59 -17.83 -1.11 -1.71
CA ALA A 59 -18.89 -1.95 -2.26
C ALA A 59 -19.78 -1.15 -3.23
N ASN A 60 -20.22 0.05 -2.82
CA ASN A 60 -21.02 0.93 -3.66
C ASN A 60 -20.28 1.32 -4.95
N TYR A 61 -18.99 1.62 -4.86
CA TYR A 61 -18.17 1.98 -6.02
C TYR A 61 -17.99 0.81 -7.00
N ILE A 62 -17.74 -0.40 -6.49
CA ILE A 62 -17.70 -1.62 -7.30
C ILE A 62 -19.02 -1.82 -8.04
N PHE A 63 -20.15 -1.69 -7.34
CA PHE A 63 -21.47 -1.83 -7.95
C PHE A 63 -21.72 -0.79 -9.05
N ALA A 64 -21.38 0.47 -8.80
CA ALA A 64 -21.49 1.52 -9.80
C ALA A 64 -20.62 1.26 -11.04
N LEU A 65 -19.40 0.74 -10.85
CA LEU A 65 -18.52 0.35 -11.96
C LEU A 65 -19.09 -0.82 -12.76
N GLN A 66 -19.65 -1.83 -12.10
CA GLN A 66 -20.30 -2.96 -12.76
C GLN A 66 -21.48 -2.48 -13.62
N LEU A 67 -22.35 -1.63 -13.07
CA LEU A 67 -23.47 -1.07 -13.83
C LEU A 67 -23.01 -0.29 -15.05
N LYS A 68 -21.99 0.56 -14.90
CA LYS A 68 -21.41 1.33 -16.03
C LYS A 68 -20.82 0.40 -17.09
N ALA A 69 -20.09 -0.63 -16.68
CA ALA A 69 -19.50 -1.61 -17.60
C ALA A 69 -20.58 -2.39 -18.36
N SER A 70 -21.62 -2.86 -17.65
CA SER A 70 -22.76 -3.55 -18.28
C SER A 70 -23.49 -2.64 -19.26
N PHE A 71 -23.74 -1.38 -18.89
CA PHE A 71 -24.38 -0.41 -19.76
C PHE A 71 -23.55 -0.16 -21.03
N LEU A 72 -22.24 0.10 -20.89
CA LEU A 72 -21.35 0.29 -22.03
C LEU A 72 -21.28 -0.96 -22.92
N GLN A 73 -21.25 -2.15 -22.31
CA GLN A 73 -21.29 -3.41 -23.07
C GLN A 73 -22.59 -3.54 -23.86
N SER A 74 -23.74 -3.23 -23.26
CA SER A 74 -25.01 -3.20 -23.97
C SER A 74 -24.97 -2.20 -25.12
N LEU A 75 -24.44 -0.99 -24.91
CA LEU A 75 -24.29 -0.01 -25.98
C LEU A 75 -23.41 -0.54 -27.12
N CYS A 76 -22.26 -1.17 -26.83
CA CYS A 76 -21.44 -1.78 -27.88
C CYS A 76 -22.20 -2.84 -28.69
N VAL A 77 -23.02 -3.67 -28.02
CA VAL A 77 -23.87 -4.65 -28.70
C VAL A 77 -24.97 -3.99 -29.54
N PHE A 78 -25.57 -2.91 -29.04
CA PHE A 78 -26.64 -2.19 -29.75
C PHE A 78 -26.13 -1.41 -30.95
N TYR A 79 -24.91 -0.87 -30.89
CA TYR A 79 -24.33 -0.03 -31.94
C TYR A 79 -23.43 -0.79 -32.93
N ASP A 80 -23.28 -2.11 -32.78
CA ASP A 80 -22.56 -3.02 -33.68
C ASP A 80 -21.25 -2.42 -34.23
N VAL A 81 -20.33 -2.09 -33.31
CA VAL A 81 -18.93 -1.74 -33.61
C VAL A 81 -18.08 -3.00 -33.63
#